data_AF-A0A9E2L6M0-F1
#
_entry.id   AF-A0A9E2L6M0-F1
#
_cell.length_a   1.000
_cell.length_b   1.000
_cell.length_c   1.000
_cell.angle_alpha   90.00
_cell.angle_beta   90.00
_cell.angle_gamma   90.00
#
_symmetry.space_group_name_H-M   'P 1'
#
loop_
_entity.id
_entity.type
_entity.pdbx_description
1 polymer ?
#
loop_
_entity_poly.entity_id
_entity_poly.type
_entity_poly.pdbx_seq_one_letter_code
_entity_poly.pdbx_strand_id
1 'polypeptide(L)'
;MEVIKLPKKFRMVCYDIMDGKNEALNTLETFSEQFPHQVAAVKAEVAYFNMDYNRALDLDLTILPYLEEWYYSNVSDQHMIAMAITSLVLHREEEVLDAFRREQERIRAENGWQQRDRYCDILMNYIRQGQMPFADDTKNHPYNEPEEAKSKEQLWKEIQEKNKKLTLDSVDGKRRLYNFCCMFGHAKDAVELFEELSGAPMAESSYTDAIARYLYLGERDKAIQTAEKLATSRLWAVAGPTQVRPMTFFEDLNLRDFIMEESTLRKIREAAYIDDGSQIRK
;
A
#
# COMPACT_ATOMS: atom_id res chain seq x y z
N MET A 1 -4.89 0.34 24.68
CA MET A 1 -4.29 -1.00 24.91
C MET A 1 -2.76 -0.92 24.98
N GLU A 2 -2.07 -2.02 25.34
CA GLU A 2 -0.60 -2.12 25.32
C GLU A 2 -0.11 -2.67 23.98
N VAL A 3 0.99 -2.14 23.47
CA VAL A 3 1.65 -2.64 22.25
C VAL A 3 2.28 -4.01 22.50
N ILE A 4 1.97 -4.98 21.65
CA ILE A 4 2.44 -6.36 21.80
C ILE A 4 3.80 -6.56 21.12
N LYS A 5 4.77 -7.09 21.88
CA LYS A 5 6.10 -7.42 21.37
C LYS A 5 6.16 -8.88 20.90
N LEU A 6 6.29 -9.06 19.59
CA LEU A 6 6.34 -10.39 18.98
C LEU A 6 7.69 -11.11 19.16
N PRO A 7 7.69 -12.41 19.52
CA PRO A 7 8.92 -13.19 19.66
C PRO A 7 9.61 -13.39 18.31
N LYS A 8 10.94 -13.61 18.32
CA LYS A 8 11.72 -13.82 17.09
C LYS A 8 11.15 -14.94 16.21
N LYS A 9 10.69 -16.05 16.82
CA LYS A 9 10.11 -17.18 16.07
C LYS A 9 8.86 -16.77 15.28
N PHE A 10 7.97 -15.99 15.88
CA PHE A 10 6.77 -15.47 15.19
C PHE A 10 7.16 -14.61 13.98
N ARG A 11 8.12 -13.69 14.17
CA ARG A 11 8.61 -12.82 13.09
C ARG A 11 9.21 -13.61 11.92
N MET A 12 10.00 -14.65 12.22
CA MET A 12 10.54 -15.54 11.18
C MET A 12 9.45 -16.26 10.38
N VAL A 13 8.38 -16.73 11.05
CA VAL A 13 7.24 -17.35 10.37
C VAL A 13 6.55 -16.35 9.45
N CYS A 14 6.40 -15.09 9.87
CA CYS A 14 5.83 -14.07 9.00
C CYS A 14 6.70 -13.80 7.77
N TYR A 15 8.02 -13.80 7.90
CA TYR A 15 8.91 -13.70 6.74
C TYR A 15 8.79 -14.91 5.80
N ASP A 16 8.62 -16.12 6.33
CA ASP A 16 8.36 -17.29 5.50
C ASP A 16 7.02 -17.16 4.74
N ILE A 17 5.97 -16.64 5.38
CA ILE A 17 4.67 -16.36 4.73
C ILE A 17 4.81 -15.25 3.67
N MET A 18 5.58 -14.20 3.97
CA MET A 18 5.93 -13.13 3.05
C MET A 18 6.60 -13.67 1.79
N ASP A 19 7.50 -14.65 1.95
CA ASP A 19 8.21 -15.35 0.87
C ASP A 19 7.35 -16.40 0.13
N GLY A 20 6.04 -16.49 0.42
CA GLY A 20 5.13 -17.40 -0.26
C GLY A 20 5.17 -18.85 0.22
N LYS A 21 5.79 -19.15 1.38
CA LYS A 21 5.81 -20.51 1.96
C LYS A 21 4.49 -20.81 2.66
N ASN A 22 3.54 -21.39 1.93
CA ASN A 22 2.19 -21.66 2.42
C ASN A 22 2.16 -22.54 3.69
N GLU A 23 3.09 -23.48 3.83
CA GLU A 23 3.21 -24.34 5.01
C GLU A 23 3.49 -23.56 6.31
N ALA A 24 4.05 -22.34 6.21
CA ALA A 24 4.31 -21.49 7.35
C ALA A 24 3.02 -21.03 8.06
N LEU A 25 1.87 -21.06 7.38
CA LEU A 25 0.57 -20.78 8.01
C LEU A 25 0.20 -21.80 9.10
N ASN A 26 0.59 -23.07 8.93
CA ASN A 26 0.37 -24.09 9.96
C ASN A 26 1.25 -23.81 11.19
N THR A 27 2.48 -23.36 10.97
CA THR A 27 3.39 -22.96 12.05
C THR A 27 2.89 -21.69 12.74
N LEU A 28 2.36 -20.72 11.99
CA LEU A 28 1.75 -19.51 12.53
C LEU A 28 0.61 -19.86 13.51
N GLU A 29 -0.19 -20.87 13.19
CA GLU A 29 -1.33 -21.25 14.03
C GLU A 29 -0.95 -21.73 15.42
N THR A 30 0.27 -22.25 15.59
CA THR A 30 0.78 -22.65 16.91
C THR A 30 0.93 -21.47 17.89
N PHE A 31 0.87 -20.23 17.40
CA PHE A 31 0.89 -19.01 18.21
C PHE A 31 -0.49 -18.46 18.56
N SER A 32 -1.59 -19.07 18.08
CA SER A 32 -2.95 -18.54 18.22
C SER A 32 -3.42 -18.37 19.67
N GLU A 33 -2.97 -19.23 20.59
CA GLU A 33 -3.31 -19.08 22.01
C GLU A 33 -2.66 -17.84 22.64
N GLN A 34 -1.45 -17.48 22.22
CA GLN A 34 -0.67 -16.40 22.83
C GLN A 34 -0.80 -15.07 22.09
N PHE A 35 -0.95 -15.11 20.76
CA PHE A 35 -0.99 -13.95 19.89
C PHE A 35 -2.19 -14.03 18.90
N PRO A 36 -3.43 -14.21 19.39
CA PRO A 36 -4.58 -14.46 18.54
C PRO A 36 -4.81 -13.35 17.51
N HIS A 37 -4.66 -12.09 17.90
CA HIS A 37 -4.91 -10.95 17.02
C HIS A 37 -3.84 -10.81 15.94
N GLN A 38 -2.56 -11.03 16.27
CA GLN A 38 -1.49 -10.97 15.28
C GLN A 38 -1.53 -12.16 14.31
N VAL A 39 -1.92 -13.35 14.78
CA VAL A 39 -2.19 -14.49 13.90
C VAL A 39 -3.34 -14.18 12.94
N ALA A 40 -4.44 -13.61 13.45
CA ALA A 40 -5.60 -13.25 12.65
C ALA A 40 -5.26 -12.17 11.60
N ALA A 41 -4.50 -11.13 11.96
CA ALA A 41 -4.05 -10.10 11.02
C ALA A 41 -3.23 -10.67 9.87
N VAL A 42 -2.22 -11.51 10.16
CA VAL A 42 -1.40 -12.16 9.12
C VAL A 42 -2.26 -13.04 8.20
N LYS A 43 -3.23 -13.78 8.77
CA LYS A 43 -4.16 -14.58 7.98
C LYS A 43 -5.10 -13.72 7.13
N ALA A 44 -5.52 -12.56 7.61
CA ALA A 44 -6.37 -11.64 6.88
C ALA A 44 -5.64 -11.09 5.65
N GLU A 45 -4.39 -10.65 5.80
CA GLU A 45 -3.58 -10.19 4.66
C GLU A 45 -3.43 -11.27 3.58
N VAL A 46 -3.15 -12.52 4.00
CA VAL A 46 -3.07 -13.66 3.08
C VAL A 46 -4.42 -13.91 2.39
N ALA A 47 -5.54 -13.81 3.11
CA ALA A 47 -6.87 -14.00 2.56
C ALA A 47 -7.24 -12.89 1.54
N TYR A 48 -6.94 -11.62 1.84
CA TYR A 48 -7.13 -10.52 0.89
C TYR A 48 -6.40 -10.77 -0.43
N PHE A 49 -5.12 -11.16 -0.36
CA PHE A 49 -4.33 -11.44 -1.56
C PHE A 49 -4.68 -12.78 -2.22
N ASN A 50 -5.56 -13.58 -1.63
CA ASN A 50 -6.14 -14.77 -2.25
C ASN A 50 -7.56 -14.54 -2.79
N MET A 51 -8.07 -13.30 -2.75
CA MET A 51 -9.46 -12.93 -3.05
C MET A 51 -10.50 -13.64 -2.16
N ASP A 52 -10.07 -14.19 -1.02
CA ASP A 52 -10.99 -14.73 -0.01
C ASP A 52 -11.45 -13.61 0.90
N TYR A 53 -12.15 -12.64 0.32
CA TYR A 53 -12.53 -11.40 1.00
C TYR A 53 -13.50 -11.65 2.16
N ASN A 54 -14.37 -12.66 2.07
CA ASN A 54 -15.23 -13.02 3.20
C ASN A 54 -14.38 -13.43 4.41
N ARG A 55 -13.42 -14.34 4.20
CA ARG A 55 -12.53 -14.77 5.27
C ARG A 55 -11.66 -13.64 5.80
N ALA A 56 -11.13 -12.81 4.90
CA ALA A 56 -10.31 -11.66 5.27
C ALA A 56 -11.09 -10.67 6.15
N LEU A 57 -12.30 -10.32 5.72
CA LEU A 57 -13.17 -9.38 6.44
C LEU A 57 -13.59 -9.94 7.81
N ASP A 58 -13.93 -11.23 7.91
CA ASP A 58 -14.28 -11.84 9.20
C ASP A 58 -13.12 -11.81 10.21
N LEU A 59 -11.89 -12.04 9.73
CA LEU A 59 -10.68 -11.96 10.54
C LEU A 59 -10.43 -10.52 11.00
N ASP A 60 -10.54 -9.55 10.08
CA ASP A 60 -10.33 -8.14 10.38
C ASP A 60 -11.37 -7.57 11.35
N LEU A 61 -12.65 -7.93 11.19
CA LEU A 61 -13.72 -7.56 12.13
C LEU A 61 -13.43 -8.09 13.55
N THR A 62 -12.80 -9.26 13.67
CA THR A 62 -12.42 -9.83 14.96
C THR A 62 -11.29 -9.05 15.63
N ILE A 63 -10.31 -8.57 14.84
CA ILE A 63 -9.16 -7.84 15.39
C ILE A 63 -9.39 -6.34 15.50
N LEU A 64 -10.45 -5.79 14.90
CA LEU A 64 -10.74 -4.35 14.91
C LEU A 64 -10.61 -3.76 16.33
N PRO A 65 -11.18 -4.31 17.41
CA PRO A 65 -11.02 -3.72 18.74
C PRO A 65 -9.57 -3.68 19.25
N TYR A 66 -8.67 -4.47 18.65
CA TYR A 66 -7.31 -4.73 19.11
C TYR A 66 -6.22 -4.11 18.23
N LEU A 67 -6.56 -3.34 17.19
CA LEU A 67 -5.55 -2.76 16.29
C LEU A 67 -4.58 -1.78 16.98
N GLU A 68 -4.87 -1.33 18.20
CA GLU A 68 -3.93 -0.58 19.05
C GLU A 68 -2.79 -1.43 19.63
N GLU A 69 -2.82 -2.76 19.47
CA GLU A 69 -1.72 -3.66 19.87
C GLU A 69 -0.47 -3.52 18.97
N TRP A 70 -0.58 -2.83 17.84
CA TRP A 70 0.54 -2.53 16.95
C TRP A 70 1.18 -1.18 17.30
N TYR A 71 2.51 -1.16 17.30
CA TYR A 71 3.26 0.09 17.52
C TYR A 71 3.03 1.10 16.39
N TYR A 72 2.94 0.61 15.15
CA TYR A 72 2.85 1.45 13.97
C TYR A 72 1.41 1.52 13.46
N SER A 73 0.90 2.74 13.34
CA SER A 73 -0.50 2.98 12.94
C SER A 73 -0.82 2.50 11.54
N ASN A 74 0.17 2.47 10.64
CA ASN A 74 -0.04 2.06 9.25
C ASN A 74 -0.62 0.63 9.13
N VAL A 75 -0.28 -0.29 10.06
CA VAL A 75 -0.88 -1.63 10.05
C VAL A 75 -2.39 -1.53 10.32
N SER A 76 -2.78 -0.81 11.38
CA SER A 76 -4.18 -0.57 11.69
C SER A 76 -4.92 0.08 10.51
N ASP A 77 -4.33 1.13 9.94
CA ASP A 77 -4.95 1.92 8.87
C ASP A 77 -5.17 1.07 7.60
N GLN A 78 -4.16 0.29 7.20
CA GLN A 78 -4.21 -0.60 6.05
C GLN A 78 -5.30 -1.67 6.15
N HIS A 79 -5.42 -2.33 7.32
CA HIS A 79 -6.49 -3.30 7.56
C HIS A 79 -7.86 -2.63 7.49
N MET A 80 -8.04 -1.49 8.16
CA MET A 80 -9.33 -0.77 8.16
C MET A 80 -9.73 -0.28 6.76
N ILE A 81 -8.77 0.15 5.93
CA ILE A 81 -9.02 0.48 4.51
C ILE A 81 -9.46 -0.76 3.73
N ALA A 82 -8.75 -1.88 3.87
CA ALA A 82 -9.11 -3.12 3.18
C ALA A 82 -10.51 -3.61 3.56
N MET A 83 -10.88 -3.51 4.86
CA MET A 83 -12.25 -3.78 5.32
C MET A 83 -13.27 -2.91 4.61
N ALA A 84 -13.06 -1.60 4.59
CA ALA A 84 -14.02 -0.66 3.99
C ALA A 84 -14.22 -0.93 2.50
N ILE A 85 -13.14 -1.17 1.75
CA ILE A 85 -13.21 -1.46 0.32
C ILE A 85 -13.86 -2.80 0.05
N THR A 86 -13.45 -3.86 0.74
CA THR A 86 -14.00 -5.20 0.50
C THR A 86 -15.44 -5.35 0.98
N SER A 87 -15.88 -4.54 1.95
CA SER A 87 -17.30 -4.47 2.34
C SER A 87 -18.20 -4.07 1.17
N LEU A 88 -17.74 -3.15 0.31
CA LEU A 88 -18.46 -2.72 -0.89
C LEU A 88 -18.51 -3.84 -1.93
N VAL A 89 -17.40 -4.56 -2.11
CA VAL A 89 -17.30 -5.70 -3.04
C VAL A 89 -18.20 -6.86 -2.61
N LEU A 90 -18.32 -7.09 -1.29
CA LEU A 90 -19.09 -8.19 -0.72
C LEU A 90 -20.55 -7.83 -0.43
N HIS A 91 -20.96 -6.58 -0.59
CA HIS A 91 -22.25 -6.06 -0.13
C HIS A 91 -22.49 -6.30 1.38
N ARG A 92 -21.45 -6.07 2.20
CA ARG A 92 -21.43 -6.18 3.67
C ARG A 92 -21.21 -4.82 4.34
N GLU A 93 -21.59 -3.74 3.67
CA GLU A 93 -21.36 -2.35 4.11
C GLU A 93 -21.94 -2.09 5.50
N GLU A 94 -23.18 -2.49 5.76
CA GLU A 94 -23.85 -2.23 7.05
C GLU A 94 -23.14 -2.90 8.24
N GLU A 95 -22.59 -4.10 8.04
CA GLU A 95 -21.84 -4.80 9.09
C GLU A 95 -20.57 -4.05 9.47
N VAL A 96 -19.83 -3.56 8.46
CA VAL A 96 -18.60 -2.78 8.68
C VAL A 96 -18.92 -1.40 9.26
N LEU A 97 -19.99 -0.76 8.78
CA LEU A 97 -20.48 0.50 9.34
C LEU A 97 -20.88 0.35 10.82
N ASP A 98 -21.55 -0.75 11.20
CA ASP A 98 -21.86 -1.07 12.59
C ASP A 98 -20.61 -1.34 13.42
N ALA A 99 -19.64 -2.08 12.88
CA ALA A 99 -18.38 -2.37 13.56
C ALA A 99 -17.59 -1.08 13.84
N PHE A 100 -17.49 -0.17 12.86
CA PHE A 100 -16.84 1.14 13.04
C PHE A 100 -17.57 2.03 14.06
N ARG A 101 -18.92 2.04 14.07
CA ARG A 101 -19.69 2.75 15.12
C ARG A 101 -19.37 2.23 16.52
N ARG A 102 -19.38 0.91 16.71
CA ARG A 102 -19.04 0.29 18.01
C ARG A 102 -17.60 0.57 18.41
N GLU A 103 -16.68 0.58 17.45
CA GLU A 103 -15.28 0.90 17.74
C GLU A 103 -15.10 2.36 18.17
N GLN A 104 -15.82 3.31 17.56
CA GLN A 104 -15.84 4.70 18.03
C GLN A 104 -16.41 4.82 19.45
N GLU A 105 -17.52 4.14 19.74
CA GLU A 105 -18.10 4.12 21.09
C GLU A 105 -17.10 3.60 22.12
N ARG A 106 -16.40 2.50 21.80
CA ARG A 106 -15.35 1.92 22.63
C ARG A 106 -14.18 2.89 22.84
N ILE A 107 -13.64 3.47 21.77
CA ILE A 107 -12.54 4.46 21.83
C ILE A 107 -12.94 5.65 22.72
N ARG A 108 -14.15 6.18 22.55
CA ARG A 108 -14.64 7.32 23.35
C ARG A 108 -14.83 6.94 24.82
N ALA A 109 -15.35 5.75 25.11
CA ALA A 109 -15.55 5.26 26.47
C ALA A 109 -14.22 5.03 27.21
N GLU A 110 -13.20 4.56 26.50
CA GLU A 110 -11.88 4.25 27.07
C GLU A 110 -10.90 5.44 27.05
N ASN A 111 -11.29 6.59 26.49
CA ASN A 111 -10.38 7.68 26.14
C ASN A 111 -9.19 7.20 25.29
N GLY A 112 -9.46 6.32 24.33
CA GLY A 112 -8.49 5.74 23.40
C GLY A 112 -7.99 6.72 22.33
N TRP A 113 -7.44 6.20 21.23
CA TRP A 113 -6.79 7.03 20.22
C TRP A 113 -7.76 7.86 19.38
N GLN A 114 -7.83 9.18 19.64
CA GLN A 114 -8.69 10.12 18.92
C GLN A 114 -8.48 10.12 17.40
N GLN A 115 -7.26 9.83 16.93
CA GLN A 115 -6.99 9.74 15.49
C GLN A 115 -7.78 8.57 14.86
N ARG A 116 -7.92 7.45 15.57
CA ARG A 116 -8.63 6.27 15.12
C ARG A 116 -10.15 6.45 15.12
N ASP A 117 -10.67 7.19 16.09
CA ASP A 117 -12.07 7.63 16.10
C ASP A 117 -12.40 8.45 14.84
N ARG A 118 -11.56 9.43 14.48
CA ARG A 118 -11.70 10.20 13.24
C ARG A 118 -11.52 9.35 11.99
N TYR A 119 -10.64 8.36 12.04
CA TYR A 119 -10.41 7.46 10.91
C TYR A 119 -11.64 6.59 10.62
N CYS A 120 -12.35 6.12 11.65
CA CYS A 120 -13.64 5.47 11.48
C CYS A 120 -14.65 6.38 10.75
N ASP A 121 -14.74 7.66 11.10
CA ASP A 121 -15.62 8.62 10.40
C ASP A 121 -15.27 8.73 8.90
N ILE A 122 -13.98 8.80 8.60
CA ILE A 122 -13.47 8.86 7.22
C ILE A 122 -13.89 7.63 6.42
N LEU A 123 -13.67 6.43 6.97
CA LEU A 123 -13.99 5.18 6.27
C LEU A 123 -15.51 4.94 6.17
N MET A 124 -16.28 5.31 7.19
CA MET A 124 -17.74 5.25 7.11
C MET A 124 -18.28 6.21 6.04
N ASN A 125 -17.69 7.40 5.89
CA ASN A 125 -18.06 8.32 4.82
C ASN A 125 -17.70 7.75 3.44
N TYR A 126 -16.52 7.12 3.32
CA TYR A 126 -16.13 6.42 2.09
C TYR A 126 -17.14 5.33 1.72
N ILE A 127 -17.53 4.46 2.65
CA ILE A 127 -18.52 3.40 2.38
C ILE A 127 -19.87 3.99 1.90
N ARG A 128 -20.31 5.13 2.45
CA ARG A 128 -21.60 5.75 2.09
C ARG A 128 -21.58 6.55 0.80
N GLN A 129 -20.47 7.22 0.50
CA GLN A 129 -20.38 8.21 -0.58
C GLN A 129 -19.54 7.71 -1.76
N GLY A 130 -18.77 6.64 -1.58
CA GLY A 130 -17.83 6.11 -2.57
C GLY A 130 -16.58 6.97 -2.76
N GLN A 131 -16.32 7.96 -1.89
CA GLN A 131 -15.20 8.89 -2.02
C GLN A 131 -14.22 8.80 -0.85
N MET A 132 -12.97 8.40 -1.10
CA MET A 132 -11.90 8.39 -0.10
C MET A 132 -11.27 9.79 0.00
N PRO A 133 -11.32 10.45 1.17
CA PRO A 133 -10.90 11.85 1.27
C PRO A 133 -9.39 12.11 1.08
N PHE A 134 -8.54 11.07 1.12
CA PHE A 134 -7.08 11.21 0.93
C PHE A 134 -6.53 10.58 -0.36
N ALA A 135 -7.27 9.65 -0.97
CA ALA A 135 -6.84 8.93 -2.17
C ALA A 135 -7.46 9.50 -3.46
N ASP A 136 -8.64 10.10 -3.38
CA ASP A 136 -9.39 10.58 -4.55
C ASP A 136 -9.03 12.02 -4.96
N ASP A 137 -8.32 12.75 -4.08
CA ASP A 137 -7.67 14.03 -4.41
C ASP A 137 -6.19 13.82 -4.81
N THR A 138 -5.79 12.57 -5.09
CA THR A 138 -4.46 12.31 -5.63
C THR A 138 -4.42 12.81 -7.06
N LYS A 139 -3.41 13.62 -7.40
CA LYS A 139 -3.11 14.06 -8.79
C LYS A 139 -2.91 12.90 -9.78
N ASN A 140 -2.94 11.67 -9.29
CA ASN A 140 -2.57 10.45 -9.97
C ASN A 140 -3.77 9.57 -10.37
N HIS A 141 -5.02 9.94 -10.05
CA HIS A 141 -6.18 9.16 -10.47
C HIS A 141 -7.48 9.98 -10.66
N PRO A 142 -7.99 10.12 -11.90
CA PRO A 142 -7.26 9.90 -13.14
C PRO A 142 -6.15 10.95 -13.27
N TYR A 143 -4.93 10.51 -13.61
CA TYR A 143 -3.85 11.44 -13.90
C TYR A 143 -4.18 12.30 -15.12
N ASN A 144 -3.83 13.58 -15.05
CA ASN A 144 -3.86 14.50 -16.17
C ASN A 144 -2.53 15.26 -16.22
N GLU A 145 -2.06 15.57 -17.43
CA GLU A 145 -0.89 16.43 -17.59
C GLU A 145 -1.17 17.84 -17.04
N PRO A 146 -0.14 18.54 -16.50
CA PRO A 146 -0.26 19.95 -16.18
C PRO A 146 -0.70 20.76 -17.41
N GLU A 147 -1.54 21.79 -17.20
CA GLU A 147 -2.03 22.65 -18.31
C GLU A 147 -0.89 23.26 -19.15
N GLU A 148 0.21 23.62 -18.49
CA GLU A 148 1.44 24.14 -19.10
C GLU A 148 2.60 23.15 -18.94
N ALA A 149 2.38 21.89 -19.31
CA ALA A 149 3.41 20.85 -19.26
C ALA A 149 4.66 21.25 -20.06
N LYS A 150 5.83 20.99 -19.47
CA LYS A 150 7.15 21.29 -20.04
C LYS A 150 7.86 20.01 -20.46
N SER A 151 8.67 20.10 -21.51
CA SER A 151 9.60 19.03 -21.89
C SER A 151 10.68 18.83 -20.82
N LYS A 152 11.23 17.62 -20.74
CA LYS A 152 12.40 17.32 -19.88
C LYS A 152 13.60 18.23 -20.17
N GLU A 153 13.81 18.65 -21.42
CA GLU A 153 14.90 19.57 -21.78
C GLU A 153 14.68 20.99 -21.22
N GLN A 154 13.44 21.48 -21.23
CA GLN A 154 13.09 22.76 -20.61
C GLN A 154 13.28 22.70 -19.09
N LEU A 155 12.75 21.65 -18.46
CA LEU A 155 12.90 21.44 -17.01
C LEU A 155 14.36 21.28 -16.60
N TRP A 156 15.16 20.58 -17.40
CA TRP A 156 16.59 20.42 -17.12
C TRP A 156 17.34 21.76 -17.16
N LYS A 157 17.04 22.64 -18.13
CA LYS A 157 17.62 23.99 -18.17
C LYS A 157 17.28 24.78 -16.91
N GLU A 158 16.02 24.76 -16.47
CA GLU A 158 15.59 25.45 -15.24
C GLU A 158 16.28 24.89 -13.98
N ILE A 159 16.50 23.58 -13.92
CA ILE A 159 17.25 22.93 -12.83
C ILE A 159 18.71 23.38 -12.85
N GLN A 160 19.36 23.39 -14.02
CA GLN A 160 20.76 23.77 -14.17
C GLN A 160 21.02 25.25 -13.87
N GLU A 161 20.07 26.14 -14.17
CA GLU A 161 20.16 27.55 -13.80
C GLU A 161 20.28 27.73 -12.28
N LYS A 162 19.56 26.91 -11.50
CA LYS A 162 19.61 26.92 -10.03
C LYS A 162 20.78 26.13 -9.46
N ASN A 163 21.21 25.05 -10.13
CA ASN A 163 22.32 24.23 -9.67
C ASN A 163 23.18 23.71 -10.85
N LYS A 164 24.18 24.50 -11.22
CA LYS A 164 25.12 24.19 -12.32
C LYS A 164 26.02 22.96 -12.07
N LYS A 165 26.08 22.45 -10.84
CA LYS A 165 26.91 21.27 -10.51
C LYS A 165 26.18 19.94 -10.75
N LEU A 166 24.87 19.97 -10.99
CA LEU A 166 24.09 18.78 -11.25
C LEU A 166 24.28 18.32 -12.70
N THR A 167 24.48 17.01 -12.89
CA THR A 167 24.67 16.37 -14.19
C THR A 167 23.64 15.26 -14.39
N LEU A 168 23.23 14.99 -15.64
CA LEU A 168 22.38 13.84 -15.98
C LEU A 168 23.15 12.51 -16.00
N ASP A 169 24.47 12.53 -15.90
CA ASP A 169 25.27 11.30 -15.75
C ASP A 169 25.12 10.69 -14.35
N SER A 170 24.65 11.46 -13.37
CA SER A 170 24.43 10.97 -12.00
C SER A 170 22.99 10.55 -11.76
N VAL A 171 22.81 9.49 -10.97
CA VAL A 171 21.49 9.01 -10.53
C VAL A 171 20.69 10.12 -9.84
N ASP A 172 21.35 10.94 -9.02
CA ASP A 172 20.69 12.05 -8.31
C ASP A 172 20.20 13.14 -9.27
N GLY A 173 20.96 13.43 -10.34
CA GLY A 173 20.52 14.36 -11.38
C GLY A 173 19.30 13.85 -12.13
N LYS A 174 19.32 12.58 -12.56
CA LYS A 174 18.19 11.93 -13.20
C LYS A 174 16.95 11.87 -12.30
N ARG A 175 17.10 11.48 -11.02
CA ARG A 175 16.00 11.50 -10.03
C ARG A 175 15.43 12.89 -9.83
N ARG A 176 16.28 13.92 -9.76
CA ARG A 176 15.84 15.31 -9.64
C ARG A 176 15.00 15.72 -10.85
N LEU A 177 15.46 15.40 -12.05
CA LEU A 177 14.73 15.69 -13.28
C LEU A 177 13.42 14.90 -13.36
N TYR A 178 13.44 13.61 -12.99
CA TYR A 178 12.24 12.77 -12.88
C TYR A 178 11.18 13.43 -11.99
N ASN A 179 11.53 13.84 -10.77
CA ASN A 179 10.59 14.50 -9.86
C ASN A 179 10.01 15.80 -10.45
N PHE A 180 10.82 16.58 -11.17
CA PHE A 180 10.32 17.78 -11.85
C PHE A 180 9.39 17.42 -13.01
N CYS A 181 9.66 16.36 -13.75
CA CYS A 181 8.76 15.86 -14.79
C CYS A 181 7.44 15.37 -14.20
N CYS A 182 7.46 14.71 -13.03
CA CYS A 182 6.22 14.34 -12.34
C CYS A 182 5.38 15.58 -11.98
N MET A 183 6.01 16.68 -11.56
CA MET A 183 5.28 17.88 -11.11
C MET A 183 4.83 18.80 -12.25
N PHE A 184 5.65 18.95 -13.30
CA PHE A 184 5.51 20.03 -14.29
C PHE A 184 5.71 19.57 -15.73
N GLY A 185 6.02 18.30 -15.95
CA GLY A 185 6.38 17.78 -17.26
C GLY A 185 5.30 16.93 -17.92
N HIS A 186 5.60 16.49 -19.15
CA HIS A 186 4.78 15.51 -19.85
C HIS A 186 4.91 14.11 -19.23
N ALA A 187 3.83 13.34 -19.30
CA ALA A 187 3.80 11.97 -18.79
C ALA A 187 4.87 11.09 -19.44
N LYS A 188 5.04 11.25 -20.76
CA LYS A 188 6.01 10.50 -21.56
C LYS A 188 7.45 10.69 -21.07
N ASP A 189 7.83 11.93 -20.78
CA ASP A 189 9.17 12.26 -20.31
C ASP A 189 9.44 11.68 -18.91
N ALA A 190 8.43 11.72 -18.04
CA ALA A 190 8.54 11.16 -16.69
C ALA A 190 8.72 9.62 -16.73
N VAL A 191 7.94 8.90 -17.55
CA VAL A 191 8.09 7.44 -17.64
C VAL A 191 9.39 7.02 -18.32
N GLU A 192 9.88 7.77 -19.32
CA GLU A 192 11.20 7.52 -19.92
C GLU A 192 12.32 7.65 -18.88
N LEU A 193 12.28 8.71 -18.07
CA LEU A 193 13.25 8.90 -16.98
C LEU A 193 13.13 7.84 -15.89
N PHE A 194 11.91 7.38 -15.59
CA PHE A 194 11.68 6.28 -14.65
C PHE A 194 12.32 4.97 -15.15
N GLU A 195 12.16 4.66 -16.44
CA GLU A 195 12.80 3.50 -17.08
C GLU A 195 14.34 3.61 -17.04
N GLU A 196 14.90 4.79 -17.31
CA GLU A 196 16.35 5.05 -17.20
C GLU A 196 16.89 4.89 -15.77
N LEU A 197 16.04 5.10 -14.76
CA LEU A 197 16.35 4.93 -13.34
C LEU A 197 16.17 3.48 -12.87
N SER A 198 15.84 2.54 -13.76
CA SER A 198 15.69 1.13 -13.42
C SER A 198 16.93 0.57 -12.73
N GLY A 199 16.75 -0.04 -11.56
CA GLY A 199 17.82 -0.59 -10.72
C GLY A 199 18.40 0.40 -9.70
N ALA A 200 18.07 1.68 -9.77
CA ALA A 200 18.35 2.63 -8.71
C ALA A 200 17.26 2.53 -7.60
N PRO A 201 17.61 2.71 -6.31
CA PRO A 201 16.60 2.78 -5.25
C PRO A 201 15.58 3.90 -5.51
N MET A 202 14.28 3.60 -5.54
CA MET A 202 13.23 4.60 -5.72
C MET A 202 12.25 4.54 -4.55
N ALA A 203 11.57 5.64 -4.26
CA ALA A 203 10.51 5.67 -3.25
C ALA A 203 9.23 5.04 -3.80
N GLU A 204 8.35 4.55 -2.93
CA GLU A 204 7.03 4.00 -3.30
C GLU A 204 6.24 4.99 -4.17
N SER A 205 6.25 6.28 -3.80
CA SER A 205 5.60 7.34 -4.58
C SER A 205 6.09 7.46 -6.02
N SER A 206 7.35 7.09 -6.30
CA SER A 206 7.86 7.10 -7.66
C SER A 206 7.24 5.99 -8.51
N TYR A 207 6.98 4.83 -7.92
CA TYR A 207 6.28 3.74 -8.61
C TYR A 207 4.82 4.10 -8.87
N THR A 208 4.11 4.65 -7.88
CA THR A 208 2.71 5.05 -8.06
C THR A 208 2.57 6.20 -9.07
N ASP A 209 3.49 7.17 -9.08
CA ASP A 209 3.58 8.21 -10.10
C ASP A 209 3.77 7.64 -11.51
N ALA A 210 4.66 6.66 -11.67
CA ALA A 210 4.90 6.02 -12.97
C ALA A 210 3.68 5.21 -13.42
N ILE A 211 3.04 4.45 -12.52
CA ILE A 211 1.82 3.67 -12.80
C ILE A 211 0.71 4.58 -13.36
N ALA A 212 0.43 5.69 -12.68
CA ALA A 212 -0.59 6.65 -13.09
C ALA A 212 -0.34 7.20 -14.50
N ARG A 213 0.93 7.50 -14.83
CA ARG A 213 1.34 8.01 -16.14
C ARG A 213 1.32 6.94 -17.23
N TYR A 214 1.71 5.70 -16.93
CA TYR A 214 1.53 4.59 -17.86
C TYR A 214 0.05 4.37 -18.20
N LEU A 215 -0.84 4.43 -17.21
CA LEU A 215 -2.29 4.33 -17.44
C LEU A 215 -2.80 5.47 -18.31
N TYR A 216 -2.38 6.72 -18.04
CA TYR A 216 -2.72 7.87 -18.87
C TYR A 216 -2.26 7.72 -20.33
N LEU A 217 -1.07 7.16 -20.55
CA LEU A 217 -0.52 6.90 -21.89
C LEU A 217 -1.13 5.67 -22.58
N GLY A 218 -2.07 4.98 -21.94
CA GLY A 218 -2.67 3.75 -22.46
C GLY A 218 -1.77 2.51 -22.35
N GLU A 219 -0.65 2.59 -21.63
CA GLU A 219 0.34 1.53 -21.46
C GLU A 219 0.02 0.64 -20.24
N ARG A 220 -1.18 0.06 -20.21
CA ARG A 220 -1.68 -0.73 -19.05
C ARG A 220 -0.74 -1.85 -18.62
N ASP A 221 -0.13 -2.57 -19.57
CA ASP A 221 0.79 -3.67 -19.25
C ASP A 221 2.04 -3.19 -18.52
N LYS A 222 2.59 -2.01 -18.88
CA LYS A 222 3.73 -1.43 -18.16
C LYS A 222 3.33 -0.93 -16.78
N ALA A 223 2.09 -0.45 -16.61
CA ALA A 223 1.56 -0.09 -15.30
C ALA A 223 1.51 -1.31 -14.36
N ILE A 224 1.00 -2.45 -14.85
CA ILE A 224 0.99 -3.71 -14.07
C ILE A 224 2.42 -4.16 -13.74
N GLN A 225 3.33 -4.17 -14.73
CA GLN A 225 4.72 -4.55 -14.48
C GLN A 225 5.41 -3.65 -13.45
N THR A 226 5.06 -2.36 -13.43
CA THR A 226 5.55 -1.43 -12.41
C THR A 226 4.97 -1.74 -11.02
N ALA A 227 3.70 -2.14 -10.94
CA ALA A 227 3.10 -2.61 -9.68
C ALA A 227 3.74 -3.91 -9.18
N GLU A 228 4.07 -4.85 -10.07
CA GLU A 228 4.85 -6.06 -9.74
C GLU A 228 6.24 -5.68 -9.18
N LYS A 229 6.96 -4.75 -9.83
CA LYS A 229 8.25 -4.25 -9.32
C LYS A 229 8.12 -3.61 -7.94
N LEU A 230 7.08 -2.81 -7.71
CA LEU A 230 6.80 -2.22 -6.40
C LEU A 230 6.54 -3.32 -5.35
N ALA A 231 5.76 -4.34 -5.69
CA ALA A 231 5.50 -5.47 -4.81
C ALA A 231 6.79 -6.23 -4.45
N THR A 232 7.65 -6.50 -5.43
CA THR A 232 8.97 -7.13 -5.25
C THR A 232 9.91 -6.29 -4.39
N SER A 233 9.89 -4.96 -4.52
CA SER A 233 10.77 -4.06 -3.77
C SER A 233 10.54 -4.10 -2.26
N ARG A 234 9.39 -4.62 -1.83
CA ARG A 234 8.93 -4.68 -0.43
C ARG A 234 8.97 -3.36 0.34
N LEU A 235 8.94 -2.23 -0.36
CA LEU A 235 8.80 -0.90 0.25
C LEU A 235 7.54 -0.76 1.11
N TRP A 236 6.55 -1.63 0.92
CA TRP A 236 5.32 -1.71 1.71
C TRP A 236 5.51 -2.34 3.11
N ALA A 237 6.57 -3.11 3.34
CA ALA A 237 6.81 -3.85 4.59
C ALA A 237 7.68 -3.05 5.60
N VAL A 238 7.31 -1.79 5.84
CA VAL A 238 8.14 -0.82 6.59
C VAL A 238 8.10 -1.04 8.11
N ALA A 239 6.99 -1.54 8.64
CA ALA A 239 6.60 -1.22 10.01
C ALA A 239 6.21 -2.44 10.87
N GLY A 240 5.61 -3.47 10.31
CA GLY A 240 5.14 -4.62 11.09
C GLY A 240 5.71 -5.93 10.58
N PRO A 241 6.23 -6.83 11.43
CA PRO A 241 6.50 -8.19 10.99
C PRO A 241 5.23 -8.91 10.55
N THR A 242 4.04 -8.46 10.95
CA THR A 242 2.74 -8.99 10.50
C THR A 242 2.34 -8.52 9.10
N GLN A 243 3.00 -7.49 8.55
CA GLN A 243 2.79 -7.07 7.16
C GLN A 243 3.48 -8.07 6.25
N VAL A 244 2.72 -9.05 5.77
CA VAL A 244 3.18 -10.13 4.89
C VAL A 244 2.72 -9.92 3.45
N ARG A 245 1.83 -8.95 3.18
CA ARG A 245 1.38 -8.56 1.84
C ARG A 245 1.38 -7.03 1.66
N PRO A 246 1.40 -6.51 0.43
CA PRO A 246 1.36 -5.08 0.15
C PRO A 246 -0.03 -4.48 0.40
N MET A 247 -0.49 -4.46 1.65
CA MET A 247 -1.81 -3.93 2.03
C MET A 247 -1.96 -2.44 1.71
N THR A 248 -0.85 -1.67 1.60
CA THR A 248 -0.86 -0.29 1.10
C THR A 248 -1.48 -0.15 -0.29
N PHE A 249 -1.52 -1.23 -1.08
CA PHE A 249 -2.08 -1.19 -2.44
C PHE A 249 -3.60 -0.98 -2.43
N PHE A 250 -4.28 -1.22 -1.31
CA PHE A 250 -5.69 -0.86 -1.18
C PHE A 250 -5.89 0.66 -1.09
N GLU A 251 -4.87 1.42 -0.67
CA GLU A 251 -4.96 2.87 -0.46
C GLU A 251 -4.93 3.65 -1.79
N ASP A 252 -4.07 3.25 -2.72
CA ASP A 252 -3.94 3.88 -4.05
C ASP A 252 -4.99 3.34 -5.02
N LEU A 253 -5.73 4.23 -5.69
CA LEU A 253 -6.83 3.83 -6.59
C LEU A 253 -6.37 3.02 -7.80
N ASN A 254 -5.22 3.36 -8.39
CA ASN A 254 -4.70 2.62 -9.55
C ASN A 254 -4.27 1.20 -9.14
N LEU A 255 -3.59 1.07 -8.01
CA LEU A 255 -3.19 -0.23 -7.47
C LEU A 255 -4.39 -1.04 -6.99
N ARG A 256 -5.40 -0.38 -6.40
CA ARG A 256 -6.66 -1.00 -5.99
C ARG A 256 -7.33 -1.70 -7.17
N ASP A 257 -7.49 -1.02 -8.30
CA ASP A 257 -8.09 -1.62 -9.49
C ASP A 257 -7.33 -2.88 -9.95
N PHE A 258 -6.01 -2.88 -9.81
CA PHE A 258 -5.17 -4.03 -10.14
C PHE A 258 -5.34 -5.20 -9.17
N ILE A 259 -5.41 -4.95 -7.87
CA ILE A 259 -5.56 -6.02 -6.86
C ILE A 259 -7.01 -6.53 -6.75
N MET A 260 -7.98 -5.83 -7.34
CA MET A 260 -9.37 -6.28 -7.47
C MET A 260 -9.62 -7.17 -8.70
N GLU A 261 -8.68 -7.21 -9.64
CA GLU A 261 -8.76 -8.07 -10.82
C GLU A 261 -7.94 -9.37 -10.60
N GLU A 262 -8.58 -10.54 -10.70
CA GLU A 262 -7.93 -11.82 -10.36
C GLU A 262 -6.61 -12.04 -11.12
N SER A 263 -6.62 -11.73 -12.42
CA SER A 263 -5.47 -11.94 -13.30
C SER A 263 -4.26 -11.09 -12.88
N THR A 264 -4.52 -9.87 -12.43
CA THR A 264 -3.49 -8.88 -12.08
C THR A 264 -3.05 -9.08 -10.62
N LEU A 265 -3.98 -9.33 -9.70
CA LEU A 265 -3.67 -9.67 -8.31
C LEU A 265 -2.74 -10.87 -8.23
N ARG A 266 -2.98 -11.92 -9.03
CA ARG A 266 -2.13 -13.12 -9.04
C ARG A 266 -0.66 -12.76 -9.30
N LYS A 267 -0.40 -11.92 -10.31
CA LYS A 267 0.94 -11.45 -10.66
C LYS A 267 1.57 -10.63 -9.53
N ILE A 268 0.83 -9.67 -8.99
CA ILE A 268 1.29 -8.82 -7.87
C ILE A 268 1.62 -9.66 -6.63
N ARG A 269 0.77 -10.64 -6.31
CA ARG A 269 0.99 -11.56 -5.19
C ARG A 269 2.25 -12.39 -5.39
N GLU A 270 2.44 -12.97 -6.57
CA GLU A 270 3.63 -13.78 -6.89
C GLU A 270 4.90 -12.92 -6.87
N ALA A 271 4.83 -11.67 -7.34
CA ALA A 271 5.93 -10.71 -7.25
C ALA A 271 6.28 -10.38 -5.79
N ALA A 272 5.30 -10.17 -4.92
CA ALA A 272 5.52 -9.90 -3.50
C ALA A 272 6.26 -11.03 -2.74
N TYR A 273 6.19 -12.27 -3.25
CA TYR A 273 6.93 -13.40 -2.67
C TYR A 273 8.43 -13.32 -2.88
N ILE A 274 8.88 -12.57 -3.88
CA ILE A 274 10.29 -12.43 -4.21
C ILE A 274 10.93 -11.46 -3.19
N ASP A 275 12.05 -11.88 -2.61
CA ASP A 275 12.94 -11.00 -1.86
C ASP A 275 14.12 -10.64 -2.77
N ASP A 276 14.18 -9.38 -3.20
CA ASP A 276 15.26 -8.84 -4.01
C ASP A 276 16.47 -8.36 -3.18
N GLY A 277 16.45 -8.58 -1.85
CA GLY A 277 17.48 -8.16 -0.91
C GLY A 277 17.29 -6.75 -0.36
N SER A 278 16.13 -6.12 -0.57
CA SER A 278 15.81 -4.72 -0.25
C SER A 278 15.55 -4.37 1.22
N GLN A 279 16.20 -5.05 2.19
CA GLN A 279 16.44 -4.59 3.58
C GLN A 279 15.56 -5.11 4.73
N ILE A 280 14.52 -5.93 4.52
CA ILE A 280 13.60 -6.30 5.64
C ILE A 280 14.20 -7.31 6.64
N ARG A 281 15.23 -8.07 6.24
CA ARG A 281 15.84 -9.12 7.09
C ARG A 281 17.04 -8.67 7.93
N LYS A 282 17.33 -7.37 8.04
CA LYS A 282 18.46 -6.87 8.85
C LYS A 282 18.11 -6.70 10.32
#